data_AF-A0A5B6ZV56-F1
#
_entry.id   AF-A0A5B6ZV56-F1
#
_cell.length_a   1.000
_cell.length_b   1.000
_cell.length_c   1.000
_cell.angle_alpha   90.00
_cell.angle_beta   90.00
_cell.angle_gamma   90.00
#
_symmetry.space_group_name_H-M   'P 1'
#
loop_
_entity.id
_entity.type
_entity.pdbx_description
1 polymer ?
#
loop_
_entity_poly.entity_id
_entity_poly.type
_entity_poly.pdbx_seq_one_letter_code
_entity_poly.pdbx_strand_id
1 'polypeptide(L)'
;MSCEEILKAVFPLLDGTDLASCMVVCKQWREIAQDDYFWKCLCVKRWPSICKRPSPPTVTYYKLFQTFYKRQHRRTLLPPRLSFNDVEFYIDIWTDERLIFSEVVPGPVLQNGFRIPPPGICDMLKFHVEGPEYKLRLPVVPRFTVPLSQTVSVSVLVGRK
;
A
#
# COMPACT_ATOMS: atom_id res chain seq x y z
N MET A 1 20.84 24.30 19.66
CA MET A 1 20.10 24.59 18.41
C MET A 1 20.63 23.81 17.19
N SER A 2 21.86 23.29 17.14
CA SER A 2 22.36 22.57 15.95
C SER A 2 21.86 21.12 15.78
N CYS A 3 21.69 20.35 16.86
CA CYS A 3 21.36 18.93 16.72
C CYS A 3 19.95 18.66 16.17
N GLU A 4 18.97 19.53 16.46
CA GLU A 4 17.59 19.31 16.01
C GLU A 4 17.44 19.44 14.49
N GLU A 5 18.05 20.47 13.89
CA GLU A 5 18.03 20.69 12.44
C GLU A 5 18.75 19.55 11.71
N ILE A 6 19.86 19.06 12.26
CA ILE A 6 20.58 17.90 11.72
C ILE A 6 19.69 16.67 11.76
N LEU A 7 19.00 16.40 12.87
CA LEU A 7 18.09 15.25 12.96
C LEU A 7 16.93 15.36 11.96
N LYS A 8 16.36 16.56 11.77
CA LYS A 8 15.33 16.82 10.75
C LYS A 8 15.84 16.63 9.32
N ALA A 9 17.13 16.83 9.06
CA ALA A 9 17.76 16.56 7.76
C ALA A 9 18.11 15.08 7.55
N VAL A 10 18.48 14.36 8.62
CA VAL A 10 18.90 12.95 8.56
C VAL A 10 17.72 11.98 8.58
N PHE A 11 16.72 12.21 9.43
CA PHE A 11 15.58 11.30 9.61
C PHE A 11 14.81 10.99 8.31
N PRO A 12 14.62 11.92 7.35
CA PRO A 12 14.02 11.63 6.04
C PRO A 12 14.79 10.64 5.17
N LEU A 13 16.08 10.40 5.46
CA LEU A 13 16.95 9.49 4.72
C LEU A 13 16.88 8.05 5.25
N LEU A 14 16.34 7.86 6.45
CA LEU A 14 16.20 6.56 7.09
C LEU A 14 15.01 5.78 6.51
N ASP A 15 15.08 4.46 6.56
CA ASP A 15 13.90 3.64 6.31
C ASP A 15 12.94 3.67 7.52
N GLY A 16 11.74 3.12 7.38
CA GLY A 16 10.76 3.17 8.46
C GLY A 16 11.11 2.33 9.70
N THR A 17 11.97 1.33 9.58
CA THR A 17 12.43 0.50 10.71
C THR A 17 13.48 1.25 11.53
N ASP A 18 14.40 1.91 10.83
CA ASP A 18 15.46 2.73 11.43
C ASP A 18 14.86 3.98 12.08
N LEU A 19 13.93 4.65 11.41
CA LEU A 19 13.21 5.80 11.99
C LEU A 19 12.42 5.40 13.25
N ALA A 20 11.79 4.22 13.26
CA ALA A 20 11.15 3.68 14.46
C ALA A 20 12.16 3.40 15.59
N SER A 21 13.35 2.95 15.25
CA SER A 21 14.43 2.71 16.20
C SER A 21 14.97 4.02 16.80
N CYS A 22 15.05 5.09 16.01
CA CYS A 22 15.39 6.44 16.51
C CYS A 22 14.41 6.92 17.60
N MET A 23 13.13 6.55 17.52
CA MET A 23 12.11 6.97 18.49
C MET A 23 12.32 6.40 19.90
N VAL A 24 13.17 5.38 20.07
CA VAL A 24 13.45 4.77 21.38
C VAL A 24 14.82 5.16 21.95
N VAL A 25 15.59 6.01 21.24
CA VAL A 25 16.93 6.45 21.69
C VAL A 25 16.85 7.45 22.84
N CYS A 26 16.08 8.53 22.67
CA CYS A 26 15.85 9.53 23.71
C CYS A 26 14.55 10.33 23.45
N LYS A 27 14.13 11.14 24.43
CA LYS A 27 12.90 11.95 24.33
C LYS A 27 12.92 12.90 23.13
N GLN A 28 14.04 13.58 22.90
CA GLN A 28 14.19 14.52 21.78
C GLN A 28 14.05 13.82 20.42
N TRP A 29 14.74 12.69 20.25
CA TRP A 29 14.67 11.93 18.99
C TRP A 29 13.26 11.40 18.74
N ARG A 30 12.57 10.96 19.80
CA ARG A 30 11.17 10.56 19.72
C ARG A 30 10.26 11.70 19.25
N GLU A 31 10.39 12.89 19.83
CA GLU A 31 9.57 14.04 19.48
C GLU A 31 9.78 14.46 18.02
N ILE A 32 11.03 14.46 17.55
CA ILE A 32 11.35 14.80 16.15
C ILE A 32 10.88 13.69 15.19
N ALA A 33 11.21 12.43 15.47
CA ALA A 33 10.86 11.30 14.60
C ALA A 33 9.34 11.01 14.57
N GLN A 34 8.55 11.53 15.52
CA GLN A 34 7.09 11.44 15.50
C GLN A 34 6.41 12.38 14.50
N ASP A 35 7.15 13.29 13.87
CA ASP A 35 6.60 14.15 12.83
C ASP A 35 5.99 13.31 11.70
N ASP A 36 4.68 13.47 11.51
CA ASP A 36 3.90 12.66 10.57
C ASP A 36 4.33 12.90 9.11
N TYR A 37 5.02 14.00 8.82
CA TYR A 37 5.61 14.26 7.51
C TYR A 37 6.65 13.19 7.12
N PHE A 38 7.51 12.77 8.04
CA PHE A 38 8.51 11.74 7.77
C PHE A 38 7.84 10.40 7.41
N TRP A 39 6.82 10.02 8.18
CA TRP A 39 6.03 8.82 7.93
C TRP A 39 5.20 8.92 6.66
N LYS A 40 4.70 10.11 6.32
CA LYS A 40 4.02 10.36 5.04
C LYS A 40 4.97 10.10 3.87
N CYS A 41 6.18 10.64 3.89
CA CYS A 41 7.17 10.41 2.84
C CYS A 41 7.51 8.91 2.69
N LEU A 42 7.66 8.19 3.80
CA LEU A 42 7.89 6.75 3.80
C LEU A 42 6.69 5.97 3.24
N CYS A 43 5.47 6.31 3.65
CA CYS A 43 4.24 5.71 3.14
C CYS A 43 4.03 6.00 1.66
N VAL A 44 4.34 7.21 1.18
CA VAL A 44 4.29 7.55 -0.26
C VAL A 44 5.27 6.71 -1.05
N LYS A 45 6.52 6.57 -0.59
CA LYS A 45 7.54 5.78 -1.29
C LYS A 45 7.15 4.30 -1.37
N ARG A 46 6.60 3.75 -0.28
CA ARG A 46 6.28 2.32 -0.17
C ARG A 46 4.90 1.95 -0.70
N TRP A 47 3.92 2.85 -0.55
CA TRP A 47 2.51 2.66 -0.85
C TRP A 47 1.88 3.94 -1.45
N PRO A 48 2.26 4.34 -2.67
CA PRO A 48 1.81 5.59 -3.31
C PRO A 48 0.29 5.77 -3.35
N SER A 49 -0.45 4.68 -3.53
CA SER A 49 -1.91 4.68 -3.61
C SER A 49 -2.58 5.27 -2.36
N ILE A 50 -1.95 5.20 -1.18
CA ILE A 50 -2.49 5.76 0.08
C ILE A 50 -2.68 7.28 -0.02
N CYS A 51 -1.85 7.96 -0.81
CA CYS A 51 -1.89 9.41 -0.95
C CYS A 51 -2.82 9.90 -2.07
N LYS A 52 -3.52 9.00 -2.77
CA LYS A 52 -4.55 9.37 -3.75
C LYS A 52 -5.80 9.96 -3.13
N ARG A 53 -5.98 9.82 -1.82
CA ARG A 53 -7.04 10.48 -1.07
C ARG A 53 -6.54 11.74 -0.36
N PRO A 54 -7.28 12.86 -0.43
CA PRO A 54 -7.06 13.96 0.48
C PRO A 54 -7.43 13.48 1.90
N SER A 55 -6.41 13.28 2.73
CA SER A 55 -6.43 12.77 4.11
C SER A 55 -6.80 11.28 4.29
N PRO A 56 -5.94 10.47 4.94
CA PRO A 56 -6.36 9.17 5.45
C PRO A 56 -7.38 9.36 6.59
N PRO A 57 -8.39 8.49 6.70
CA PRO A 57 -9.43 8.60 7.73
C PRO A 57 -8.77 8.50 9.12
N THR A 58 -8.85 9.56 9.92
CA THR A 58 -8.61 9.63 11.38
C THR A 58 -7.29 9.07 11.95
N VAL A 59 -6.35 8.60 11.13
CA VAL A 59 -5.14 7.87 11.52
C VAL A 59 -3.90 8.56 10.95
N THR A 60 -2.88 8.79 11.78
CA THR A 60 -1.59 9.37 11.37
C THR A 60 -0.82 8.41 10.45
N TYR A 61 0.02 8.92 9.55
CA TYR A 61 0.86 8.08 8.67
C TYR A 61 1.77 7.14 9.46
N TYR A 62 2.25 7.55 10.65
CA TYR A 62 2.97 6.66 11.56
C TYR A 62 2.15 5.43 11.98
N LYS A 63 0.89 5.65 12.41
CA LYS A 63 0.00 4.55 12.82
C LYS A 63 -0.36 3.66 11.63
N LEU A 64 -0.53 4.25 10.46
CA LEU A 64 -0.75 3.52 9.22
C LEU A 64 0.46 2.61 8.93
N PHE A 65 1.68 3.16 8.98
CA PHE A 65 2.91 2.39 8.79
C PHE A 65 3.01 1.24 9.81
N GLN A 66 2.77 1.51 11.09
CA GLN A 66 2.77 0.47 12.13
C GLN A 66 1.73 -0.63 11.90
N THR A 67 0.53 -0.28 11.45
CA THR A 67 -0.57 -1.22 11.22
C THR A 67 -0.21 -2.22 10.13
N PHE A 68 0.44 -1.76 9.07
CA PHE A 68 0.88 -2.62 7.97
C PHE A 68 2.19 -3.36 8.25
N TYR A 69 3.10 -2.77 9.02
CA TYR A 69 4.36 -3.40 9.38
C TYR A 69 4.20 -4.51 10.43
N LYS A 70 3.36 -4.30 11.45
CA LYS A 70 3.02 -5.34 12.42
C LYS A 70 1.99 -6.26 11.78
N ARG A 71 2.40 -7.46 11.34
CA ARG A 71 1.47 -8.60 11.20
C ARG A 71 0.69 -8.67 12.51
N GLN A 72 -0.59 -8.29 12.49
CA GLN A 72 -1.42 -8.24 13.69
C GLN A 72 -1.25 -9.54 14.48
N HIS A 73 -0.75 -9.44 15.72
CA HIS A 73 -0.93 -10.53 16.66
C HIS A 73 -2.42 -10.81 16.77
N ARG A 74 -2.80 -12.05 16.45
CA ARG A 74 -4.18 -12.55 16.45
C ARG A 74 -4.79 -12.35 17.83
N ARG A 75 -5.40 -11.19 18.07
CA ARG A 75 -6.43 -11.09 19.11
C ARG A 75 -7.68 -11.79 18.55
N THR A 76 -8.22 -12.72 19.32
CA THR A 76 -9.53 -13.35 19.08
C THR A 76 -10.60 -12.29 19.28
N LEU A 77 -10.76 -11.42 18.29
CA LEU A 77 -11.93 -10.55 18.16
C LEU A 77 -13.08 -11.37 17.56
N LEU A 78 -14.31 -10.95 17.85
CA LEU A 78 -15.47 -11.43 17.08
C LEU A 78 -15.18 -11.26 15.59
N PRO A 79 -15.66 -12.17 14.71
CA PRO A 79 -15.40 -12.06 13.28
C PRO A 79 -15.79 -10.66 12.84
N PRO A 80 -14.86 -9.83 12.33
CA PRO A 80 -15.22 -8.52 11.85
C PRO A 80 -16.27 -8.72 10.77
N ARG A 81 -17.44 -8.09 10.94
CA ARG A 81 -18.44 -7.97 9.88
C ARG A 81 -17.84 -7.03 8.84
N LEU A 82 -17.05 -7.61 7.94
CA LEU A 82 -16.35 -6.93 6.87
C LEU A 82 -17.01 -7.33 5.55
N SER A 83 -17.65 -6.37 4.91
CA SER A 83 -18.16 -6.51 3.54
C SER A 83 -17.21 -5.84 2.54
N PHE A 84 -17.30 -6.23 1.27
CA PHE A 84 -16.66 -5.50 0.18
C PHE A 84 -17.10 -4.03 0.12
N ASN A 85 -18.31 -3.70 0.58
CA ASN A 85 -18.77 -2.32 0.70
C ASN A 85 -17.95 -1.48 1.68
N ASP A 86 -17.33 -2.12 2.67
CA ASP A 86 -16.61 -1.48 3.77
C ASP A 86 -15.10 -1.36 3.50
N VAL A 87 -14.61 -1.84 2.35
CA VAL A 87 -13.17 -1.93 2.07
C VAL A 87 -12.77 -1.30 0.75
N GLU A 88 -11.49 -0.93 0.69
CA GLU A 88 -10.81 -0.44 -0.50
C GLU A 88 -9.43 -1.04 -0.61
N PHE A 89 -9.07 -1.31 -1.85
CA PHE A 89 -7.83 -1.96 -2.21
C PHE A 89 -6.90 -0.94 -2.85
N TYR A 90 -5.78 -0.74 -2.21
CA TYR A 90 -4.69 0.13 -2.61
C TYR A 90 -3.67 -0.78 -3.31
N ILE A 91 -3.61 -0.69 -4.63
CA ILE A 91 -2.84 -1.61 -5.48
C ILE A 91 -1.75 -0.81 -6.17
N ASP A 92 -0.50 -1.16 -5.91
CA ASP A 92 0.68 -0.54 -6.50
C ASP A 92 1.56 -1.63 -7.14
N ILE A 93 2.05 -1.37 -8.35
CA ILE A 93 2.91 -2.29 -9.13
C ILE A 93 4.15 -1.54 -9.60
N TRP A 94 5.31 -2.13 -9.37
CA TRP A 94 6.61 -1.59 -9.76
C TRP A 94 7.39 -2.55 -10.65
N THR A 95 8.24 -1.97 -11.49
CA THR A 95 9.27 -2.67 -12.30
C THR A 95 10.60 -1.98 -12.10
N ASP A 96 11.61 -2.68 -11.59
CA ASP A 96 12.97 -2.16 -11.35
C ASP A 96 12.96 -0.72 -10.76
N GLU A 97 12.12 -0.51 -9.73
CA GLU A 97 11.85 0.76 -9.02
C GLU A 97 10.94 1.81 -9.70
N ARG A 98 10.47 1.57 -10.92
CA ARG A 98 9.48 2.45 -11.57
C ARG A 98 8.06 2.01 -11.26
N LEU A 99 7.24 2.91 -10.74
CA LEU A 99 5.81 2.69 -10.53
C LEU A 99 5.09 2.68 -11.88
N ILE A 100 4.52 1.53 -12.24
CA ILE A 100 3.82 1.32 -13.54
C ILE A 100 2.30 1.24 -13.39
N PHE A 101 1.81 0.96 -12.19
CA PHE A 101 0.39 1.00 -11.86
C PHE A 101 0.21 1.39 -10.40
N SER A 102 -0.78 2.24 -10.13
CA SER A 102 -1.17 2.62 -8.78
C SER A 102 -2.63 3.00 -8.84
N GLU A 103 -3.50 2.37 -8.06
CA GLU A 103 -4.92 2.72 -7.97
C GLU A 103 -5.53 2.39 -6.60
N VAL A 104 -6.63 3.07 -6.29
CA VAL A 104 -7.51 2.75 -5.16
C VAL A 104 -8.81 2.22 -5.72
N VAL A 105 -9.10 0.96 -5.42
CA VAL A 105 -10.18 0.19 -6.01
C VAL A 105 -11.21 -0.13 -4.94
N PRO A 106 -12.46 0.35 -5.07
CA PRO A 106 -13.51 -0.01 -4.13
C PRO A 106 -13.77 -1.51 -4.12
N GLY A 107 -14.00 -2.09 -2.94
CA GLY A 107 -14.25 -3.52 -2.81
C GLY A 107 -15.35 -4.08 -3.72
N PRO A 108 -16.51 -3.40 -3.94
CA PRO A 108 -17.56 -3.95 -4.80
C PRO A 108 -17.12 -4.09 -6.26
N VAL A 109 -16.17 -3.27 -6.73
CA VAL A 109 -15.61 -3.37 -8.09
C VAL A 109 -14.84 -4.68 -8.24
N LEU A 110 -14.00 -5.04 -7.25
CA LEU A 110 -13.24 -6.29 -7.27
C LEU A 110 -14.12 -7.52 -7.09
N GLN A 111 -15.18 -7.42 -6.26
CA GLN A 111 -16.15 -8.50 -6.05
C GLN A 111 -16.95 -8.80 -7.32
N ASN A 112 -17.40 -7.76 -8.03
CA ASN A 112 -18.16 -7.92 -9.27
C ASN A 112 -17.30 -8.48 -10.42
N GLY A 113 -15.98 -8.26 -10.36
CA GLY A 113 -15.05 -8.71 -11.39
C GLY A 113 -15.25 -7.97 -12.72
N PHE A 114 -14.59 -8.45 -13.78
CA PHE A 114 -14.99 -8.12 -15.15
C PHE A 114 -15.83 -9.25 -15.74
N ARG A 115 -17.00 -8.89 -16.29
CA ARG A 115 -17.87 -9.84 -17.00
C ARG A 115 -17.43 -10.10 -18.43
N ILE A 116 -16.69 -9.16 -19.01
CA ILE A 116 -16.21 -9.22 -20.39
C ILE A 116 -14.69 -9.23 -20.34
N PRO A 117 -14.02 -10.30 -20.84
CA PRO A 117 -12.58 -10.34 -20.89
C PRO A 117 -12.04 -9.20 -21.77
N PRO A 118 -10.98 -8.50 -21.34
CA PRO A 118 -10.32 -7.49 -22.16
C PRO A 118 -9.97 -8.02 -23.58
N PRO A 119 -10.14 -7.22 -24.64
CA PRO A 119 -9.87 -7.66 -26.01
C PRO A 119 -8.38 -8.00 -26.21
N GLY A 120 -8.06 -9.11 -26.87
CA GLY A 120 -6.66 -9.51 -27.13
C GLY A 120 -5.95 -10.16 -25.95
N ILE A 121 -6.66 -10.98 -25.16
CA ILE A 121 -6.07 -11.94 -24.21
C ILE A 121 -5.96 -13.31 -24.94
N CYS A 122 -4.87 -14.05 -24.75
CA CYS A 122 -4.74 -15.39 -25.34
C CYS A 122 -5.65 -16.42 -24.64
N ASP A 123 -5.98 -17.52 -25.33
CA ASP A 123 -6.92 -18.53 -24.83
C ASP A 123 -6.48 -19.16 -23.50
N MET A 124 -5.17 -19.34 -23.30
CA MET A 124 -4.62 -19.85 -22.04
C MET A 124 -4.92 -18.92 -20.86
N LEU A 125 -4.70 -17.61 -21.04
CA LEU A 125 -5.01 -16.62 -20.00
C LEU A 125 -6.52 -16.50 -19.79
N LYS A 126 -7.33 -16.63 -20.85
CA LYS A 126 -8.79 -16.65 -20.75
C LYS A 126 -9.27 -17.82 -19.91
N PHE A 127 -8.76 -19.02 -20.16
CA PHE A 127 -9.06 -20.22 -19.37
C PHE A 127 -8.71 -20.06 -17.89
N HIS A 128 -7.53 -19.51 -17.59
CA HIS A 128 -7.13 -19.23 -16.20
C HIS A 128 -8.07 -18.22 -15.54
N VAL A 129 -8.35 -17.09 -16.21
CA VAL A 129 -9.21 -16.03 -15.70
C VAL A 129 -10.65 -16.51 -15.44
N GLU A 130 -11.17 -17.42 -16.26
CA GLU A 130 -12.51 -18.01 -16.11
C GLU A 130 -12.57 -19.11 -15.04
N GLY A 131 -11.41 -19.63 -14.61
CA GLY A 131 -11.29 -20.64 -13.58
C GLY A 131 -11.71 -20.16 -12.18
N PRO A 132 -12.14 -21.07 -11.29
CA PRO A 132 -12.64 -20.74 -9.95
C PRO A 132 -11.54 -20.22 -9.00
N GLU A 133 -10.28 -20.38 -9.36
CA GLU A 133 -9.12 -19.97 -8.56
C GLU A 133 -8.97 -18.44 -8.46
N TYR A 134 -9.47 -17.69 -9.45
CA TYR A 134 -9.34 -16.24 -9.50
C TYR A 134 -10.61 -15.53 -9.04
N LYS A 135 -10.67 -15.28 -7.72
CA LYS A 135 -11.88 -14.75 -7.06
C LYS A 135 -12.08 -13.24 -7.24
N LEU A 136 -11.01 -12.47 -7.40
CA LEU A 136 -11.05 -11.01 -7.53
C LEU A 136 -10.32 -10.59 -8.80
N ARG A 137 -10.99 -9.81 -9.64
CA ARG A 137 -10.52 -9.48 -10.98
C ARG A 137 -10.80 -8.01 -11.27
N LEU A 138 -9.82 -7.30 -11.77
CA LEU A 138 -9.95 -5.90 -12.19
C LEU A 138 -9.28 -5.73 -13.55
N PRO A 139 -10.00 -5.25 -14.58
CA PRO A 139 -9.39 -4.90 -15.84
C PRO A 139 -8.63 -3.57 -15.66
N VAL A 140 -7.38 -3.53 -16.10
CA VAL A 140 -6.57 -2.30 -16.10
C VAL A 140 -6.47 -1.76 -17.52
N VAL A 141 -6.79 -0.47 -17.69
CA VAL A 141 -6.72 0.26 -18.96
C VAL A 141 -6.04 1.62 -18.73
N PRO A 142 -5.01 1.99 -19.51
CA PRO A 142 -4.36 1.22 -20.57
C PRO A 142 -3.53 0.05 -20.02
N ARG A 143 -3.26 -0.96 -20.87
CA ARG A 143 -2.37 -2.06 -20.51
C ARG A 143 -0.93 -1.55 -20.37
N PHE A 144 -0.21 -2.06 -19.38
CA PHE A 144 1.23 -1.85 -19.25
C PHE A 144 1.98 -3.11 -19.71
N THR A 145 3.17 -2.91 -20.27
CA THR A 145 4.05 -4.00 -20.73
C THR A 145 5.21 -4.12 -19.76
N VAL A 146 5.49 -5.34 -19.31
CA VAL A 146 6.68 -5.64 -18.51
C VAL A 146 7.59 -6.57 -19.32
N PRO A 147 8.83 -6.17 -19.64
CA PRO A 147 9.81 -7.05 -20.26
C PRO A 147 10.12 -8.25 -19.36
N LEU A 148 10.34 -9.42 -19.97
CA LEU A 148 10.57 -10.68 -19.25
C LEU A 148 11.78 -10.65 -18.30
N SER A 149 12.73 -9.73 -18.53
CA SER A 149 13.94 -9.57 -17.73
C SER A 149 13.76 -8.69 -16.50
N GLN A 150 12.62 -8.02 -16.33
CA GLN A 150 12.39 -7.08 -15.22
C GLN A 150 11.72 -7.76 -14.02
N THR A 151 12.11 -7.34 -12.82
CA THR A 151 11.43 -7.82 -11.61
C THR A 151 10.16 -7.02 -11.39
N VAL A 152 9.02 -7.72 -11.28
CA VAL A 152 7.75 -7.10 -10.89
C VAL A 152 7.55 -7.24 -9.40
N SER A 153 7.32 -6.11 -8.74
CA SER A 153 6.86 -6.07 -7.35
C SER A 153 5.43 -5.58 -7.30
N VAL A 154 4.61 -6.20 -6.44
CA VAL A 154 3.21 -5.81 -6.24
C VAL A 154 2.98 -5.60 -4.75
N SER A 155 2.32 -4.50 -4.40
CA SER A 155 1.84 -4.24 -3.05
C SER A 155 0.33 -4.08 -3.10
N VAL A 156 -0.35 -4.80 -2.22
CA VAL A 156 -1.79 -4.67 -2.02
C VAL A 156 -2.02 -4.34 -0.55
N LEU A 157 -2.66 -3.21 -0.29
CA LEU A 157 -3.17 -2.86 1.03
C LEU A 157 -4.69 -2.79 1.00
N VAL A 158 -5.29 -3.19 2.11
CA VAL A 158 -6.74 -3.12 2.30
C VAL A 158 -7.02 -2.12 3.41
N GLY A 159 -7.67 -1.02 3.04
CA GLY A 159 -8.19 -0.04 3.99
C GLY A 159 -9.67 -0.32 4.25
N ARG A 160 -10.11 -0.15 5.49
CA ARG A 160 -11.54 -0.07 5.82
C ARG A 160 -11.99 1.38 5.67
N LYS A 161 -13.15 1.60 5.05
CA LYS A 161 -13.82 2.90 4.98
C LYS A 161 -14.38 3.31 6.34
#